data_AF-A0A1A7YQ95-F1
#
_entry.id   AF-A0A1A7YQ95-F1
#
_cell.length_a   1.000
_cell.length_b   1.000
_cell.length_c   1.000
_cell.angle_alpha   90.00
_cell.angle_beta   90.00
_cell.angle_gamma   90.00
#
_symmetry.space_group_name_H-M   'P 1'
#
loop_
_entity.id
_entity.type
_entity.pdbx_description
1 polymer ?
#
loop_
_entity_poly.entity_id
_entity_poly.type
_entity_poly.pdbx_seq_one_letter_code
_entity_poly.pdbx_strand_id
1 'polypeptide(L)'
;DNNTWNNSHIALVGKAMSSNETAAYEIMKSLDVDYVLIIFGGVIGYSGDDINKFLWMVRIAEGEHPKDIRESDYFTPQGEFRVDKAGSPTLLNCLMYKMSYYRFGEMQLDFRTPPGFDRTRNAEIGNKDIKLKHLEEAFTSEHWLVRIYKVKRPENRDHMEHQLRSTDASRQKYTSKKTTKRRRGFVKNKLSLKKGKRGTRKSL
;
A
#
# COMPACT_ATOMS: atom_id res chain seq x y z
N ASP A 1 -22.71 10.45 6.72
CA ASP A 1 -23.88 10.90 7.50
C ASP A 1 -24.54 9.67 8.12
N ASN A 2 -25.08 9.77 9.33
CA ASN A 2 -25.83 8.68 9.98
C ASN A 2 -27.31 8.65 9.52
N ASN A 3 -27.76 9.68 8.80
CA ASN A 3 -29.06 9.67 8.13
C ASN A 3 -28.93 8.93 6.79
N THR A 4 -29.41 7.69 6.74
CA THR A 4 -29.28 6.78 5.58
C THR A 4 -30.29 7.10 4.46
N TRP A 5 -30.32 8.35 3.98
CA TRP A 5 -31.32 8.82 3.01
C TRP A 5 -30.94 8.56 1.53
N ASN A 6 -29.64 8.37 1.25
CA ASN A 6 -29.13 8.09 -0.11
C ASN A 6 -28.33 6.80 -0.15
N ASN A 7 -29.00 5.70 -0.51
CA ASN A 7 -28.39 4.37 -0.53
C ASN A 7 -27.30 4.23 -1.59
N SER A 8 -27.45 4.85 -2.76
CA SER A 8 -26.46 4.76 -3.83
C SER A 8 -25.14 5.45 -3.44
N HIS A 9 -25.19 6.55 -2.68
CA HIS A 9 -23.98 7.17 -2.13
C HIS A 9 -23.26 6.26 -1.12
N ILE A 10 -24.02 5.60 -0.24
CA ILE A 10 -23.48 4.66 0.74
C ILE A 10 -22.88 3.44 0.03
N ALA A 11 -23.53 2.94 -1.02
CA ALA A 11 -23.02 1.83 -1.83
C ALA A 11 -21.72 2.17 -2.56
N LEU A 12 -21.56 3.41 -3.03
CA LEU A 12 -20.33 3.86 -3.66
C LEU A 12 -19.16 3.95 -2.67
N VAL A 13 -19.43 4.36 -1.42
CA VAL A 13 -18.44 4.27 -0.32
C VAL A 13 -18.12 2.81 0.02
N GLY A 14 -19.13 1.95 0.13
CA GLY A 14 -18.96 0.51 0.35
C GLY A 14 -18.10 -0.14 -0.74
N LYS A 15 -18.38 0.21 -2.00
CA LYS A 15 -17.61 -0.22 -3.17
C LYS A 15 -16.17 0.26 -3.10
N ALA A 16 -15.91 1.51 -2.71
CA ALA A 16 -14.53 1.99 -2.53
C ALA A 16 -13.78 1.17 -1.46
N MET A 17 -14.42 0.90 -0.32
CA MET A 17 -13.78 0.18 0.79
C MET A 17 -13.55 -1.32 0.48
N SER A 18 -14.42 -1.94 -0.32
CA SER A 18 -14.35 -3.35 -0.69
C SER A 18 -13.53 -3.62 -1.96
N SER A 19 -13.21 -2.60 -2.76
CA SER A 19 -12.42 -2.73 -3.99
C SER A 19 -10.91 -2.81 -3.73
N ASN A 20 -10.13 -3.09 -4.79
CA ASN A 20 -8.69 -2.91 -4.76
C ASN A 20 -8.31 -1.42 -4.68
N GLU A 21 -7.06 -1.13 -4.33
CA GLU A 21 -6.58 0.25 -4.13
C GLU A 21 -6.76 1.14 -5.36
N THR A 22 -6.56 0.62 -6.58
CA THR A 22 -6.69 1.40 -7.82
C THR A 22 -8.12 1.84 -8.08
N ALA A 23 -9.09 0.91 -8.05
CA ALA A 23 -10.49 1.25 -8.28
C ALA A 23 -11.05 2.12 -7.15
N ALA A 24 -10.65 1.84 -5.90
CA ALA A 24 -11.01 2.66 -4.77
C ALA A 24 -10.46 4.09 -4.89
N TYR A 25 -9.24 4.25 -5.41
CA TYR A 25 -8.63 5.57 -5.64
C TYR A 25 -9.39 6.40 -6.66
N GLU A 26 -9.86 5.78 -7.75
CA GLU A 26 -10.70 6.47 -8.74
C GLU A 26 -12.01 6.97 -8.11
N ILE A 27 -12.62 6.16 -7.26
CA ILE A 27 -13.86 6.52 -6.55
C ILE A 27 -13.60 7.63 -5.51
N MET A 28 -12.53 7.52 -4.71
CA MET A 28 -12.17 8.57 -3.74
C MET A 28 -11.89 9.91 -4.43
N LYS A 29 -11.26 9.87 -5.61
CA LYS A 29 -10.99 11.06 -6.41
C LYS A 29 -12.27 11.66 -7.01
N SER A 30 -13.21 10.84 -7.49
CA SER A 30 -14.47 11.35 -8.04
C SER A 30 -15.35 12.00 -6.97
N LEU A 31 -15.20 11.58 -5.72
CA LEU A 31 -15.84 12.15 -4.54
C LEU A 31 -15.07 13.29 -3.87
N ASP A 32 -13.89 13.67 -4.38
CA ASP A 32 -13.01 14.69 -3.79
C ASP A 32 -12.65 14.42 -2.31
N VAL A 33 -12.31 13.16 -1.99
CA VAL A 33 -11.96 12.73 -0.63
C VAL A 33 -10.48 12.97 -0.34
N ASP A 34 -10.20 13.75 0.71
CA ASP A 34 -8.83 14.00 1.19
C ASP A 34 -8.34 12.97 2.21
N TYR A 35 -9.22 12.53 3.11
CA TYR A 35 -8.89 11.67 4.25
C TYR A 35 -9.87 10.52 4.40
N VAL A 36 -9.36 9.35 4.82
CA VAL A 36 -10.12 8.15 5.12
C VAL A 36 -9.86 7.75 6.57
N LEU A 37 -10.92 7.57 7.34
CA LEU A 37 -10.85 7.09 8.72
C LEU A 37 -11.32 5.65 8.79
N ILE A 38 -10.61 4.82 9.56
CA ILE A 38 -10.97 3.43 9.83
C ILE A 38 -10.83 3.14 11.32
N ILE A 39 -11.76 2.35 11.84
CA ILE A 39 -11.70 1.77 13.18
C ILE A 39 -11.12 0.36 13.07
N PHE A 40 -9.99 0.13 13.74
CA PHE A 40 -9.27 -1.14 13.76
C PHE A 40 -9.15 -1.69 15.18
N GLY A 41 -9.76 -2.84 15.45
CA GLY A 41 -9.83 -3.40 16.80
C GLY A 41 -8.76 -4.43 17.14
N GLY A 42 -7.86 -4.78 16.21
CA GLY A 42 -7.02 -5.97 16.33
C GLY A 42 -5.97 -5.97 17.44
N VAL A 43 -5.58 -4.79 17.95
CA VAL A 43 -4.59 -4.66 19.04
C VAL A 43 -5.20 -4.92 20.42
N ILE A 44 -6.40 -4.40 20.66
CA ILE A 44 -7.05 -4.44 21.98
C ILE A 44 -8.22 -5.44 22.05
N GLY A 45 -8.62 -6.03 20.92
CA GLY A 45 -9.77 -6.93 20.86
C GLY A 45 -11.11 -6.20 20.79
N TYR A 46 -11.16 -5.04 20.13
CA TYR A 46 -12.41 -4.28 20.00
C TYR A 46 -13.29 -4.85 18.90
N SER A 47 -14.43 -5.43 19.28
CA SER A 47 -15.35 -6.11 18.34
C SER A 47 -16.13 -5.16 17.41
N GLY A 48 -16.21 -3.87 17.73
CA GLY A 48 -16.95 -2.88 16.94
C GLY A 48 -16.19 -2.31 15.73
N ASP A 49 -15.10 -2.95 15.32
CA ASP A 49 -14.22 -2.50 14.23
C ASP A 49 -14.82 -2.66 12.83
N ASP A 50 -14.20 -2.00 11.85
CA ASP A 50 -14.75 -1.95 10.49
C ASP A 50 -14.57 -3.26 9.73
N ILE A 51 -13.64 -4.13 10.13
CA ILE A 51 -13.48 -5.46 9.55
C ILE A 51 -14.66 -6.38 9.95
N ASN A 52 -15.19 -6.29 11.18
CA ASN A 52 -16.39 -7.04 11.56
C ASN A 52 -17.65 -6.54 10.85
N LYS A 53 -17.68 -5.26 10.48
CA LYS A 53 -18.78 -4.65 9.71
C LYS A 53 -18.57 -4.77 8.20
N PHE A 54 -17.46 -5.32 7.74
CA PHE A 54 -17.05 -5.31 6.34
C PHE A 54 -18.06 -6.00 5.41
N LEU A 55 -18.58 -7.17 5.78
CA LEU A 55 -19.57 -7.88 4.95
C LEU A 55 -20.85 -7.07 4.74
N TRP A 56 -21.25 -6.22 5.69
CA TRP A 56 -22.36 -5.29 5.48
C TRP A 56 -22.03 -4.25 4.40
N MET A 57 -20.80 -3.74 4.36
CA MET A 57 -20.36 -2.82 3.30
C MET A 57 -20.39 -3.50 1.93
N VAL A 58 -19.94 -4.76 1.86
CA VAL A 58 -19.95 -5.57 0.63
C VAL A 58 -21.38 -5.78 0.13
N ARG A 59 -22.33 -6.15 1.00
CA ARG A 59 -23.73 -6.38 0.63
C ARG A 59 -24.43 -5.12 0.13
N ILE A 60 -24.16 -3.96 0.76
CA ILE A 60 -24.72 -2.68 0.30
C ILE A 60 -24.12 -2.32 -1.07
N ALA A 61 -22.82 -2.53 -1.28
CA ALA A 61 -22.16 -2.27 -2.54
C ALA A 61 -22.64 -3.22 -3.66
N GLU A 62 -22.83 -4.51 -3.37
CA GLU A 62 -23.35 -5.50 -4.31
C GLU A 62 -24.79 -5.19 -4.73
N GLY A 63 -25.63 -4.66 -3.82
CA GLY A 63 -27.01 -4.29 -4.13
C GLY A 63 -27.13 -3.28 -5.27
N GLU A 64 -26.23 -2.30 -5.35
CA GLU A 64 -26.23 -1.26 -6.39
C GLU A 64 -25.24 -1.56 -7.54
N HIS A 65 -24.15 -2.29 -7.26
CA HIS A 65 -23.07 -2.59 -8.20
C HIS A 65 -22.74 -4.09 -8.29
N PRO A 66 -23.70 -4.95 -8.68
CA PRO A 66 -23.54 -6.41 -8.66
C PRO A 66 -22.53 -6.96 -9.67
N LYS A 67 -22.13 -6.14 -10.66
CA LYS A 67 -21.12 -6.51 -11.67
C LYS A 67 -19.69 -6.37 -11.15
N ASP A 68 -19.48 -5.50 -10.16
CA ASP A 68 -18.14 -5.13 -9.69
C ASP A 68 -17.79 -5.83 -8.38
N ILE A 69 -18.77 -5.98 -7.49
CA ILE A 69 -18.61 -6.56 -6.15
C ILE A 69 -19.57 -7.73 -5.99
N ARG A 70 -19.07 -8.86 -5.48
CA ARG A 70 -19.86 -10.05 -5.15
C ARG A 70 -19.44 -10.57 -3.77
N GLU A 71 -20.41 -10.81 -2.88
CA GLU A 71 -20.12 -11.28 -1.53
C GLU A 71 -19.33 -12.60 -1.52
N SER A 72 -19.65 -13.51 -2.45
CA SER A 72 -18.98 -14.82 -2.58
C SER A 72 -17.47 -14.72 -2.78
N ASP A 73 -16.99 -13.63 -3.41
CA ASP A 73 -15.58 -13.47 -3.75
C ASP A 73 -14.71 -13.18 -2.51
N TYR A 74 -15.30 -12.80 -1.38
CA TYR A 74 -14.59 -12.53 -0.11
C TYR A 74 -14.51 -13.73 0.83
N PHE A 75 -15.24 -14.80 0.55
CA PHE A 75 -15.20 -16.04 1.32
C PHE A 75 -14.13 -17.00 0.79
N THR A 76 -13.68 -17.91 1.64
CA THR A 76 -12.88 -19.06 1.21
C THR A 76 -13.73 -20.02 0.37
N PRO A 77 -13.11 -20.99 -0.36
CA PRO A 77 -13.86 -22.05 -1.04
C PRO A 77 -14.77 -22.88 -0.11
N GLN A 78 -14.49 -22.86 1.20
CA GLN A 78 -15.28 -23.52 2.25
C GLN A 78 -16.43 -22.64 2.77
N GLY A 79 -16.56 -21.39 2.31
CA GLY A 79 -17.59 -20.44 2.76
C GLY A 79 -17.23 -19.72 4.06
N GLU A 80 -15.98 -19.75 4.51
CA GLU A 80 -15.54 -19.11 5.75
C GLU A 80 -15.00 -17.69 5.47
N PHE A 81 -15.29 -16.73 6.36
CA PHE A 81 -14.68 -15.40 6.32
C PHE A 81 -13.42 -15.39 7.19
N ARG A 82 -12.25 -15.40 6.54
CA ARG A 82 -10.95 -15.52 7.22
C ARG A 82 -9.99 -14.40 6.82
N VAL A 83 -9.25 -13.86 7.79
CA VAL A 83 -8.23 -12.82 7.59
C VAL A 83 -6.79 -13.36 7.55
N ASP A 84 -6.65 -14.66 7.73
CA ASP A 84 -5.38 -15.38 7.69
C ASP A 84 -4.95 -15.72 6.26
N LYS A 85 -3.88 -16.53 6.14
CA LYS A 85 -3.33 -16.94 4.83
C LYS A 85 -4.32 -17.75 3.99
N ALA A 86 -5.33 -18.36 4.60
CA ALA A 86 -6.37 -19.11 3.89
C ALA A 86 -7.53 -18.21 3.43
N GLY A 87 -7.54 -16.93 3.85
CA GLY A 87 -8.51 -15.95 3.39
C GLY A 87 -8.49 -15.75 1.87
N SER A 88 -9.61 -15.28 1.33
CA SER A 88 -9.72 -15.02 -0.12
C SER A 88 -8.67 -14.00 -0.58
N PRO A 89 -8.02 -14.22 -1.74
CA PRO A 89 -7.11 -13.23 -2.31
C PRO A 89 -7.79 -11.90 -2.61
N THR A 90 -9.11 -11.90 -2.85
CA THR A 90 -9.90 -10.66 -3.04
C THR A 90 -9.96 -9.87 -1.74
N LEU A 91 -10.18 -10.54 -0.60
CA LEU A 91 -10.18 -9.90 0.72
C LEU A 91 -8.79 -9.39 1.09
N LEU A 92 -7.74 -10.19 0.92
CA LEU A 92 -6.37 -9.81 1.27
C LEU A 92 -5.84 -8.62 0.43
N ASN A 93 -6.44 -8.37 -0.73
CA ASN A 93 -6.11 -7.25 -1.62
C ASN A 93 -7.08 -6.07 -1.55
N CYS A 94 -8.18 -6.18 -0.80
CA CYS A 94 -9.16 -5.10 -0.68
C CYS A 94 -8.57 -3.91 0.09
N LEU A 95 -9.10 -2.72 -0.18
CA LEU A 95 -8.61 -1.50 0.41
C LEU A 95 -8.79 -1.50 1.93
N MET A 96 -9.95 -1.94 2.43
CA MET A 96 -10.22 -2.06 3.87
C MET A 96 -9.18 -2.92 4.59
N TYR A 97 -8.84 -4.09 4.05
CA TYR A 97 -7.84 -4.98 4.63
C TYR A 97 -6.46 -4.32 4.64
N LYS A 98 -6.04 -3.74 3.50
CA LYS A 98 -4.74 -3.08 3.37
C LYS A 98 -4.57 -1.91 4.31
N MET A 99 -5.60 -1.08 4.45
CA MET A 99 -5.57 0.06 5.37
C MET A 99 -5.59 -0.41 6.83
N SER A 100 -6.48 -1.33 7.21
CA SER A 100 -6.59 -1.79 8.61
C SER A 100 -5.30 -2.46 9.12
N TYR A 101 -4.69 -3.31 8.30
CA TYR A 101 -3.49 -4.08 8.67
C TYR A 101 -2.17 -3.46 8.22
N TYR A 102 -2.16 -2.19 7.78
CA TYR A 102 -0.93 -1.51 7.36
C TYR A 102 0.11 -1.51 8.49
N ARG A 103 1.29 -2.09 8.22
CA ARG A 103 2.39 -2.30 9.18
C ARG A 103 2.06 -3.16 10.42
N PHE A 104 0.89 -3.80 10.45
CA PHE A 104 0.49 -4.67 11.55
C PHE A 104 1.27 -5.98 11.57
N GLY A 105 1.79 -6.44 10.42
CA GLY A 105 2.58 -7.67 10.32
C GLY A 105 3.91 -7.66 11.09
N GLU A 106 4.44 -6.48 11.40
CA GLU A 106 5.66 -6.28 12.20
C GLU A 106 5.35 -6.13 13.70
N MET A 107 4.07 -5.94 14.05
CA MET A 107 3.65 -5.68 15.42
C MET A 107 3.54 -6.98 16.20
N GLN A 108 4.37 -7.12 17.23
CA GLN A 108 4.29 -8.23 18.18
C GLN A 108 3.75 -7.72 19.51
N LEU A 109 2.54 -8.14 19.87
CA LEU A 109 1.86 -7.70 21.10
C LEU A 109 2.37 -8.47 22.32
N ASP A 110 2.37 -9.80 22.24
CA ASP A 110 2.84 -10.68 23.30
C ASP A 110 4.05 -11.49 22.83
N PHE A 111 4.98 -11.77 23.74
CA PHE A 111 6.16 -12.59 23.46
C PHE A 111 5.81 -14.01 22.97
N ARG A 112 4.62 -14.52 23.36
CA ARG A 112 4.14 -15.85 23.02
C ARG A 112 3.33 -15.90 21.73
N THR A 113 2.83 -14.76 21.26
CA THR A 113 2.04 -14.68 20.02
C THR A 113 2.94 -14.35 18.84
N PRO A 114 2.66 -14.89 17.63
CA PRO A 114 3.38 -14.50 16.44
C PRO A 114 3.15 -13.00 16.12
N PRO A 115 4.07 -12.35 15.38
CA PRO A 115 3.87 -10.99 14.93
C PRO A 115 2.72 -10.91 13.91
N GLY A 116 1.90 -9.85 14.00
CA GLY A 116 0.69 -9.69 13.20
C GLY A 116 -0.48 -10.57 13.64
N PHE A 117 -0.63 -10.80 14.95
CA PHE A 117 -1.75 -11.54 15.51
C PHE A 117 -2.92 -10.62 15.86
N ASP A 118 -4.07 -10.82 15.22
CA ASP A 118 -5.30 -10.06 15.49
C ASP A 118 -6.05 -10.67 16.68
N ARG A 119 -6.14 -9.93 17.80
CA ARG A 119 -6.81 -10.40 19.03
C ARG A 119 -8.33 -10.50 18.91
N THR A 120 -8.95 -9.75 18.00
CA THR A 120 -10.42 -9.80 17.82
C THR A 120 -10.83 -11.08 17.11
N ARG A 121 -10.00 -11.54 16.17
CA ARG A 121 -10.28 -12.70 15.31
C ARG A 121 -9.51 -13.95 15.71
N ASN A 122 -8.58 -13.82 16.67
CA ASN A 122 -7.69 -14.88 17.13
C ASN A 122 -6.95 -15.58 15.98
N ALA A 123 -6.44 -14.78 15.03
CA ALA A 123 -5.80 -15.28 13.82
C ALA A 123 -4.54 -14.47 13.47
N GLU A 124 -3.53 -15.15 12.93
CA GLU A 124 -2.38 -14.50 12.30
C GLU A 124 -2.77 -13.97 10.93
N ILE A 125 -2.44 -12.71 10.63
CA ILE A 125 -2.78 -12.10 9.34
C ILE A 125 -2.13 -12.84 8.15
N GLY A 126 -2.86 -12.92 7.04
CA GLY A 126 -2.39 -13.54 5.81
C GLY A 126 -1.25 -12.78 5.14
N ASN A 127 -1.42 -11.46 4.97
CA ASN A 127 -0.46 -10.60 4.29
C ASN A 127 0.19 -9.62 5.28
N LYS A 128 1.50 -9.81 5.54
CA LYS A 128 2.28 -8.98 6.46
C LYS A 128 2.88 -7.74 5.79
N ASP A 129 3.26 -7.87 4.52
CA ASP A 129 3.99 -6.84 3.78
C ASP A 129 3.04 -6.02 2.90
N ILE A 130 2.24 -5.18 3.55
CA ILE A 130 1.29 -4.30 2.85
C ILE A 130 1.96 -2.97 2.50
N LYS A 131 1.88 -2.60 1.22
CA LYS A 131 2.32 -1.29 0.72
C LYS A 131 1.14 -0.57 0.10
N LEU A 132 0.98 0.70 0.46
CA LEU A 132 -0.01 1.61 -0.10
C LEU A 132 0.68 2.52 -1.13
N LYS A 133 0.13 2.57 -2.34
CA LYS A 133 0.61 3.42 -3.42
C LYS A 133 -0.03 4.80 -3.35
N HIS A 134 -1.36 4.83 -3.33
CA HIS A 134 -2.21 6.01 -3.45
C HIS A 134 -2.62 6.63 -2.10
N LEU A 135 -2.35 5.93 -1.00
CA LEU A 135 -2.65 6.41 0.36
C LEU A 135 -1.36 6.51 1.19
N GLU A 136 -1.38 7.41 2.17
CA GLU A 136 -0.35 7.52 3.20
C GLU A 136 -0.98 7.57 4.60
N GLU A 137 -0.32 6.96 5.58
CA GLU A 137 -0.74 7.01 6.98
C GLU A 137 -0.53 8.43 7.52
N ALA A 138 -1.62 9.09 7.92
CA ALA A 138 -1.60 10.45 8.45
C ALA A 138 -1.60 10.47 9.99
N PHE A 139 -2.36 9.57 10.61
CA PHE A 139 -2.44 9.42 12.06
C PHE A 139 -2.85 8.01 12.44
N THR A 140 -2.25 7.47 13.50
CA THR A 140 -2.66 6.23 14.14
C THR A 140 -2.67 6.46 15.64
N SER A 141 -3.80 6.17 16.28
CA SER A 141 -3.97 6.27 17.73
C SER A 141 -3.03 5.34 18.50
N GLU A 142 -2.81 5.61 19.79
CA GLU A 142 -1.89 4.84 20.65
C GLU A 142 -2.16 3.33 20.65
N HIS A 143 -3.43 2.94 20.81
CA HIS A 143 -3.86 1.55 20.79
C HIS A 143 -4.34 1.08 19.41
N TRP A 144 -4.03 1.85 18.36
CA TRP A 144 -4.35 1.57 16.96
C TRP A 144 -5.85 1.40 16.68
N LEU A 145 -6.71 1.89 17.59
CA LEU A 145 -8.16 1.82 17.47
C LEU A 145 -8.68 2.66 16.31
N VAL A 146 -8.14 3.87 16.15
CA VAL A 146 -8.46 4.80 15.05
C VAL A 146 -7.22 4.98 14.19
N ARG A 147 -7.41 4.86 12.88
CA ARG A 147 -6.40 5.07 11.84
C ARG A 147 -6.94 6.05 10.81
N ILE A 148 -6.14 7.04 10.44
CA ILE A 148 -6.48 8.05 9.45
C ILE A 148 -5.43 8.01 8.35
N TYR A 149 -5.91 7.84 7.12
CA TYR A 149 -5.13 7.85 5.90
C TYR A 149 -5.41 9.10 5.11
N LYS A 150 -4.39 9.65 4.47
CA LYS A 150 -4.52 10.74 3.52
C LYS A 150 -4.43 10.18 2.10
N VAL A 151 -5.35 10.62 1.25
CA VAL A 151 -5.36 10.30 -0.17
C VAL A 151 -4.30 11.15 -0.86
N LYS A 152 -3.36 10.49 -1.55
CA LYS A 152 -2.32 11.20 -2.28
C LYS A 152 -2.90 11.86 -3.52
N ARG A 153 -2.35 13.03 -3.84
CA ARG A 153 -2.60 13.68 -5.12
C ARG A 153 -2.09 12.81 -6.27
N PRO A 154 -2.70 12.91 -7.47
CA PRO A 154 -2.27 12.16 -8.62
C PRO A 154 -0.77 12.37 -8.90
N GLU A 155 -0.11 11.32 -9.38
CA GLU A 155 1.31 11.40 -9.74
C GLU A 155 1.52 12.50 -10.79
N ASN A 156 2.61 13.24 -10.65
CA ASN A 156 2.89 14.37 -11.54
C ASN A 156 3.23 13.92 -12.98
N ARG A 157 3.61 12.65 -13.17
CA ARG A 157 3.99 12.06 -14.47
C ARG A 157 3.67 10.58 -14.47
N ASP A 158 3.21 10.08 -15.62
CA ASP A 158 3.05 8.65 -15.82
C ASP A 158 4.41 7.96 -15.92
N HIS A 159 4.58 6.89 -15.14
CA HIS A 159 5.73 6.01 -15.23
C HIS A 159 5.45 4.88 -16.23
N MET A 160 6.41 4.61 -17.13
CA MET A 160 6.32 3.43 -17.99
C MET A 160 6.42 2.16 -17.14
N GLU A 161 5.40 1.31 -17.17
CA GLU A 161 5.38 0.04 -16.42
C GLU A 161 6.44 -0.94 -16.91
N HIS A 162 6.78 -0.86 -18.20
CA HIS A 162 7.77 -1.73 -18.81
C HIS A 162 9.14 -1.07 -18.88
N GLN A 163 10.16 -1.87 -18.60
CA GLN A 163 11.54 -1.49 -18.81
C GLN A 163 11.74 -1.15 -20.29
N LEU A 164 12.50 -0.09 -20.56
CA LEU A 164 12.86 0.31 -21.91
C LEU A 164 13.45 -0.88 -22.68
N ARG A 165 12.91 -1.14 -23.87
CA ARG A 165 13.33 -2.24 -24.74
C ARG A 165 14.85 -2.18 -24.94
N SER A 166 15.55 -3.24 -24.54
CA SER A 166 16.99 -3.39 -24.72
C SER A 166 17.25 -4.46 -25.77
N THR A 167 17.75 -4.07 -26.94
CA THR A 167 18.03 -4.97 -28.08
C THR A 167 19.46 -5.53 -28.08
N ASP A 168 20.35 -5.03 -27.22
CA ASP A 168 21.77 -5.42 -27.21
C ASP A 168 22.07 -6.51 -26.18
N ALA A 169 22.60 -7.66 -26.65
CA ALA A 169 23.00 -8.79 -25.81
C ALA A 169 24.29 -8.55 -24.98
N SER A 170 25.04 -7.46 -25.23
CA SER A 170 26.37 -7.22 -24.65
C SER A 170 26.54 -5.91 -23.86
N ARG A 171 25.45 -5.34 -23.33
CA ARG A 171 25.53 -4.10 -22.53
C ARG A 171 26.30 -4.30 -21.22
N GLN A 172 27.55 -3.85 -21.18
CA GLN A 172 28.27 -3.65 -19.92
C GLN A 172 27.57 -2.55 -19.09
N LYS A 173 26.84 -2.95 -18.04
CA LYS A 173 26.24 -2.02 -17.08
C LYS A 173 27.35 -1.28 -16.34
N TYR A 174 27.35 0.05 -16.42
CA TYR A 174 28.30 0.88 -15.69
C TYR A 174 28.07 0.74 -14.18
N THR A 175 29.12 0.38 -13.44
CA THR A 175 29.10 0.36 -11.97
C THR A 175 29.53 1.72 -11.43
N SER A 176 28.67 2.32 -10.61
CA SER A 176 28.94 3.62 -9.99
C SER A 176 30.14 3.51 -9.05
N LYS A 177 31.16 4.37 -9.24
CA LYS A 177 32.29 4.55 -8.31
C LYS A 177 32.07 5.71 -7.33
N LYS A 178 30.82 6.12 -7.13
CA LYS A 178 30.44 7.25 -6.26
C LYS A 178 30.46 6.80 -4.80
N THR A 179 31.18 7.53 -3.96
CA THR A 179 31.16 7.36 -2.49
C THR A 179 30.82 8.68 -1.81
N THR A 180 30.55 8.66 -0.50
CA THR A 180 30.29 9.89 0.28
C THR A 180 31.41 10.92 0.12
N LYS A 181 32.67 10.46 0.08
CA LYS A 181 33.87 11.27 -0.17
C LYS A 181 34.11 11.58 -1.66
N ARG A 182 33.75 10.68 -2.57
CA ARG A 182 33.94 10.84 -4.02
C ARG A 182 32.61 10.98 -4.74
N ARG A 183 32.13 12.22 -4.88
CA ARG A 183 30.86 12.55 -5.56
C ARG A 183 30.98 12.79 -7.07
N ARG A 184 32.10 12.41 -7.69
CA ARG A 184 32.36 12.66 -9.12
C ARG A 184 31.68 11.61 -10.00
N GLY A 185 30.86 12.06 -10.95
CA GLY A 185 30.25 11.20 -11.97
C GLY A 185 31.22 10.71 -13.03
N PHE A 186 30.74 9.78 -13.86
CA PHE A 186 31.48 9.23 -15.00
C PHE A 186 30.81 9.65 -16.30
N VAL A 187 31.63 10.00 -17.30
CA VAL A 187 31.21 10.37 -18.64
C VAL A 187 32.05 9.52 -19.58
N LYS A 188 31.40 8.74 -20.46
CA LYS A 188 32.09 7.78 -21.36
C LYS A 188 33.14 8.48 -22.23
N ASN A 189 32.77 9.59 -22.89
CA ASN A 189 33.62 10.31 -23.83
C ASN A 189 34.19 11.59 -23.21
N LYS A 190 34.85 11.49 -22.05
CA LYS A 190 35.44 12.65 -21.39
C LYS A 190 36.85 12.93 -21.91
N LEU A 191 37.08 14.12 -22.47
CA LEU A 191 38.41 14.59 -22.86
C LEU A 191 39.35 14.65 -21.64
N SER A 192 40.57 14.13 -21.78
CA SER A 192 41.57 14.13 -20.71
C SER A 192 42.40 15.42 -20.74
N LEU A 193 42.39 16.18 -19.65
CA LEU A 193 43.24 17.36 -19.47
C LEU A 193 44.67 16.90 -19.13
N LYS A 194 45.59 16.95 -20.11
CA LYS A 194 47.03 16.82 -19.85
C LYS A 194 47.60 18.18 -19.41
N LYS A 195 47.85 18.36 -18.11
CA LYS A 195 48.61 19.53 -17.61
C LYS A 195 50.11 19.27 -17.81
N GLY A 196 50.83 20.21 -18.43
CA GLY A 196 52.27 20.11 -18.64
C GLY A 196 53.07 20.07 -17.32
N LYS A 197 54.14 19.27 -17.28
CA LYS A 197 55.10 19.23 -16.16
C LYS A 197 56.05 20.42 -16.26
N ARG A 198 56.20 21.19 -15.18
CA ARG A 198 57.22 22.25 -15.08
C ARG A 198 58.60 21.57 -14.95
N GLY A 199 59.50 21.86 -15.89
CA GLY A 199 60.85 21.29 -15.89
C GLY A 199 61.63 21.73 -14.65
N THR A 200 62.27 20.77 -13.97
CA THR A 200 63.17 21.04 -12.86
C THR A 200 64.46 21.67 -13.39
N ARG A 201 64.74 22.93 -13.02
CA ARG A 201 66.07 23.52 -13.24
C ARG A 201 67.07 22.74 -12.38
N LYS A 202 68.03 22.05 -13.00
CA LYS A 202 69.23 21.58 -12.31
C LYS A 202 70.02 22.82 -11.88
N SER A 203 70.30 22.95 -10.58
CA SER A 203 71.29 23.90 -10.08
C SER A 203 72.68 23.42 -10.51
N LEU A 204 73.45 24.32 -11.12
CA LEU A 204 74.87 24.16 -11.43
C LEU A 204 75.69 24.12 -10.14
#